data_AF-A0A9D5R9R0-F1
#
_entry.id   AF-A0A9D5R9R0-F1
#
_cell.length_a   1.000
_cell.length_b   1.000
_cell.length_c   1.000
_cell.angle_alpha   90.00
_cell.angle_beta   90.00
_cell.angle_gamma   90.00
#
_symmetry.space_group_name_H-M   'P 1'
#
loop_
_entity.id
_entity.type
_entity.pdbx_description
1 polymer ?
#
loop_
_entity_poly.entity_id
_entity_poly.type
_entity_poly.pdbx_seq_one_letter_code
_entity_poly.pdbx_strand_id
1 'polypeptide(L)'
;MKYLKFIWELLKETFNEWNNSSASKDSASIAYYAIFSLPGLLIIVIWIAGIFFGDEAIRGEITRQASGIAGKDIADSIQTMIMSA
;
A
#
# COMPACT_ATOMS: atom_id res chain seq x y z
N MET A 1 -36.14 21.50 -7.60
CA MET A 1 -35.83 21.61 -6.16
C MET A 1 -35.76 20.27 -5.42
N LYS A 2 -36.67 19.30 -5.65
CA LYS A 2 -36.62 17.96 -4.99
C LYS A 2 -35.28 17.21 -5.18
N TYR A 3 -34.75 17.17 -6.40
CA TYR A 3 -33.45 16.51 -6.68
C TYR A 3 -32.27 17.16 -5.97
N LEU A 4 -32.25 18.50 -5.89
CA LEU A 4 -31.18 19.22 -5.19
C LEU A 4 -31.17 18.90 -3.69
N LYS A 5 -32.36 18.82 -3.10
CA LYS A 5 -32.55 18.46 -1.69
C LYS A 5 -32.13 17.00 -1.43
N PHE A 6 -32.49 16.08 -2.33
CA PHE A 6 -32.10 14.67 -2.24
C PHE A 6 -30.58 14.46 -2.32
N ILE A 7 -29.91 15.09 -3.29
CA ILE A 7 -28.45 15.00 -3.43
C ILE A 7 -27.76 15.57 -2.18
N TRP A 8 -28.28 16.69 -1.65
CA TRP A 8 -27.75 17.30 -0.42
C TRP A 8 -27.91 16.38 0.80
N GLU A 9 -29.07 15.75 0.95
CA GLU A 9 -29.31 14.79 2.04
C GLU A 9 -28.38 13.58 1.93
N LEU A 10 -28.21 13.01 0.73
CA LEU A 10 -27.31 11.87 0.49
C LEU A 10 -25.84 12.21 0.80
N LEU A 11 -25.36 13.39 0.37
CA LEU A 11 -24.00 13.82 0.68
C LEU A 11 -23.78 14.04 2.18
N LYS A 12 -24.76 14.63 2.86
CA LYS A 12 -24.72 14.85 4.30
C LYS A 12 -24.71 13.53 5.07
N GLU A 13 -25.54 12.58 4.67
CA GLU A 13 -25.58 11.24 5.26
C GLU A 13 -24.28 10.49 5.02
N THR A 14 -23.77 10.48 3.78
CA THR A 14 -22.49 9.86 3.43
C THR A 14 -21.34 10.43 4.26
N PHE A 15 -21.29 11.76 4.43
CA PHE A 15 -20.25 12.40 5.24
C PHE A 15 -20.35 12.05 6.73
N ASN A 16 -21.57 12.03 7.29
CA ASN A 16 -21.78 11.63 8.68
C ASN A 16 -21.39 10.18 8.92
N GLU A 17 -21.79 9.26 8.04
CA GLU A 17 -21.41 7.85 8.12
C GLU A 17 -19.90 7.65 7.95
N TRP A 18 -19.27 8.36 7.01
CA TRP A 18 -17.82 8.33 6.86
C TRP A 18 -17.08 8.80 8.11
N ASN A 19 -17.55 9.88 8.74
CA ASN A 19 -16.93 10.43 9.94
C ASN A 19 -17.14 9.57 11.19
N ASN A 20 -18.26 8.84 11.24
CA ASN A 20 -18.53 7.85 12.29
C ASN A 20 -17.80 6.52 12.06
N SER A 21 -17.39 6.26 10.81
CA SER A 21 -16.61 5.08 10.44
C SER A 21 -15.16 5.17 10.89
N SER A 22 -14.58 4.05 11.29
CA SER A 22 -13.15 3.94 11.56
C SER A 22 -12.30 3.88 10.29
N ALA A 23 -12.90 3.83 9.10
CA ALA A 23 -12.22 3.59 7.83
C ALA A 23 -10.99 4.49 7.60
N SER A 24 -11.08 5.78 7.93
CA SER A 24 -9.94 6.71 7.79
C SER A 24 -8.78 6.34 8.71
N LYS A 25 -9.09 6.04 9.97
CA LYS A 25 -8.10 5.65 10.99
C LYS A 25 -7.48 4.29 10.66
N ASP A 26 -8.29 3.35 10.20
CA ASP A 26 -7.84 2.00 9.84
C ASP A 26 -7.00 2.03 8.57
N SER A 27 -7.36 2.87 7.59
CA SER A 27 -6.53 3.08 6.39
C SER A 27 -5.19 3.73 6.74
N ALA A 28 -5.20 4.72 7.65
CA ALA A 28 -3.98 5.36 8.14
C ALA A 28 -3.07 4.38 8.88
N SER A 29 -3.63 3.47 9.69
CA SER A 29 -2.83 2.46 10.39
C SER A 29 -2.23 1.46 9.40
N ILE A 30 -2.98 0.99 8.40
CA ILE A 30 -2.46 0.12 7.33
C ILE A 30 -1.31 0.80 6.58
N ALA A 31 -1.47 2.07 6.21
CA ALA A 31 -0.42 2.83 5.53
C ALA A 31 0.84 2.99 6.41
N TYR A 32 0.67 3.33 7.69
CA TYR A 32 1.77 3.45 8.64
C TYR A 32 2.51 2.11 8.78
N TYR A 33 1.79 1.02 9.04
CA TYR A 33 2.42 -0.31 9.15
C TYR A 33 3.12 -0.70 7.85
N ALA A 34 2.53 -0.44 6.68
CA ALA A 34 3.19 -0.72 5.41
C ALA A 34 4.52 0.06 5.29
N ILE A 35 4.51 1.38 5.45
CA ILE A 35 5.71 2.20 5.27
C ILE A 35 6.83 1.79 6.23
N PHE A 36 6.50 1.52 7.50
CA PHE A 36 7.52 1.25 8.52
C PHE A 36 7.92 -0.22 8.64
N SER A 37 7.08 -1.18 8.23
CA SER A 37 7.39 -2.62 8.34
C SER A 37 7.78 -3.28 7.03
N LEU A 38 7.31 -2.78 5.88
CA LEU A 38 7.54 -3.41 4.58
C LEU A 38 9.03 -3.55 4.23
N PRO A 39 9.92 -2.55 4.45
CA PRO A 39 11.34 -2.72 4.17
C PRO A 39 11.96 -3.90 4.93
N GLY A 40 11.71 -3.98 6.24
CA GLY A 40 12.22 -5.06 7.08
C GLY A 40 11.66 -6.43 6.68
N LEU A 41 10.37 -6.49 6.35
CA LEU A 41 9.73 -7.71 5.86
C LEU A 41 10.37 -8.18 4.54
N LEU A 42 10.60 -7.26 3.59
CA LEU A 42 11.22 -7.58 2.31
C LEU A 42 12.65 -8.10 2.48
N ILE A 43 13.44 -7.54 3.41
CA ILE A 43 14.77 -8.04 3.74
C ILE A 43 14.70 -9.50 4.22
N ILE A 44 13.77 -9.83 5.12
CA ILE A 44 13.59 -11.19 5.62
C ILE A 44 13.19 -12.13 4.48
N VAL A 45 12.25 -11.72 3.62
CA VAL A 45 11.79 -12.52 2.47
C VAL A 45 12.94 -12.75 1.48
N ILE A 46 13.70 -11.72 1.15
CA ILE A 46 14.86 -11.81 0.25
C ILE A 46 15.91 -12.74 0.85
N TRP A 47 16.19 -12.64 2.14
CA TRP A 47 17.16 -13.51 2.80
C TRP A 47 16.74 -14.98 2.74
N ILE A 48 15.48 -15.29 3.08
CA ILE A 48 14.98 -16.68 3.05
C ILE A 48 14.97 -17.24 1.63
N ALA A 49 14.43 -16.49 0.67
CA ALA A 49 14.32 -16.94 -0.71
C ALA A 49 15.68 -16.95 -1.43
N GLY A 50 16.58 -16.04 -1.06
CA GLY A 50 17.93 -15.92 -1.59
C GLY A 50 18.79 -17.16 -1.35
N ILE A 51 18.55 -17.88 -0.25
CA ILE A 51 19.18 -19.19 0.03
C ILE A 51 18.91 -20.20 -1.10
N PHE A 52 17.75 -20.15 -1.74
CA PHE A 52 17.34 -21.11 -2.76
C PHE A 52 17.54 -20.61 -4.19
N PHE A 53 17.39 -19.30 -4.42
CA PHE A 53 17.31 -18.72 -5.76
C PHE A 53 18.36 -17.64 -6.04
N GLY A 54 19.12 -17.20 -5.03
CA GLY A 54 20.06 -16.09 -5.10
C GLY A 54 19.38 -14.72 -4.88
N ASP A 55 20.03 -13.86 -4.10
CA ASP A 55 19.49 -12.57 -3.65
C ASP A 55 19.11 -11.65 -4.83
N GLU A 56 19.94 -11.59 -5.87
CA GLU A 56 19.73 -10.73 -7.04
C GLU A 56 18.50 -11.15 -7.85
N ALA A 57 18.25 -12.46 -7.99
CA ALA A 57 17.08 -12.97 -8.68
C ALA A 57 15.78 -12.61 -7.96
N ILE A 58 15.77 -12.75 -6.62
CA ILE A 58 14.60 -12.41 -5.81
C ILE A 58 14.33 -10.91 -5.78
N ARG A 59 15.37 -10.07 -5.67
CA ARG A 59 15.22 -8.61 -5.74
C ARG A 59 14.60 -8.18 -7.07
N GLY A 60 15.08 -8.72 -8.19
CA GLY A 60 14.52 -8.42 -9.52
C GLY A 60 13.06 -8.86 -9.67
N GLU A 61 12.72 -10.05 -9.17
CA GLU A 61 11.35 -10.58 -9.23
C GLU A 61 10.37 -9.76 -8.37
N ILE A 62 10.77 -9.33 -7.18
CA ILE A 62 9.96 -8.47 -6.32
C ILE A 62 9.66 -7.14 -7.02
N THR A 63 10.67 -6.48 -7.60
CA THR A 63 10.47 -5.22 -8.34
C THR A 63 9.55 -5.44 -9.54
N ARG A 64 9.70 -6.56 -10.26
CA ARG A 64 8.85 -6.90 -11.41
C ARG A 64 7.37 -7.07 -11.00
N GLN A 65 7.11 -7.80 -9.91
CA GLN A 65 5.75 -7.99 -9.41
C GLN A 65 5.15 -6.69 -8.86
N ALA A 66 5.93 -5.90 -8.11
CA ALA A 66 5.52 -4.59 -7.66
C ALA A 66 5.10 -3.70 -8.84
N SER A 67 5.86 -3.72 -9.94
CA SER A 67 5.54 -2.96 -11.14
C SER A 67 4.23 -3.44 -11.81
N GLY A 68 4.00 -4.75 -11.85
CA GLY A 68 2.79 -5.34 -12.43
C GLY A 68 1.51 -5.05 -11.63
N ILE A 69 1.61 -4.92 -10.30
CA ILE A 69 0.44 -4.69 -9.43
C ILE A 69 0.19 -3.20 -9.21
N ALA A 70 1.24 -2.43 -8.96
CA ALA A 70 1.16 -1.09 -8.42
C ALA A 70 1.74 -0.01 -9.36
N GLY A 71 2.27 -0.40 -10.52
CA GLY A 71 2.89 0.49 -11.48
C GLY A 71 4.36 0.79 -11.19
N LYS A 72 5.00 1.50 -12.12
CA LYS A 72 6.45 1.75 -12.08
C LYS A 72 6.90 2.56 -10.87
N ASP A 73 6.18 3.64 -10.53
CA ASP A 73 6.60 4.54 -9.44
C ASP A 73 6.68 3.84 -8.08
N ILE A 74 5.75 2.92 -7.81
CA ILE A 74 5.74 2.13 -6.58
C ILE A 74 6.85 1.08 -6.61
N ALA A 75 7.10 0.45 -7.76
CA ALA A 75 8.20 -0.48 -7.92
C ALA A 75 9.56 0.18 -7.68
N ASP A 76 9.77 1.38 -8.20
CA ASP A 76 10.99 2.17 -8.02
C ASP A 76 11.18 2.55 -6.53
N SER A 77 10.07 2.88 -5.84
CA SER A 77 10.08 3.15 -4.39
C SER A 77 10.48 1.91 -3.58
N ILE A 78 9.92 0.75 -3.91
CA ILE A 78 10.28 -0.54 -3.28
C ILE A 78 11.74 -0.88 -3.56
N GLN A 79 12.19 -0.76 -4.80
CA GLN A 79 13.58 -1.01 -5.15
C GLN A 79 14.53 -0.12 -4.34
N THR A 80 14.20 1.18 -4.22
CA THR A 80 14.97 2.12 -3.41
C THR A 80 15.00 1.67 -1.95
N MET A 81 13.87 1.27 -1.36
CA MET A 81 13.82 0.76 0.02
C MET A 81 14.73 -0.45 0.25
N ILE A 82 14.78 -1.39 -0.69
CA ILE A 82 15.59 -2.61 -0.57
C ILE A 82 17.09 -2.35 -0.86
N MET A 83 17.42 -1.35 -1.69
CA MET A 83 18.81 -0.99 -2.00
C MET A 83 19.44 -0.07 -0.94
N SER A 84 18.62 0.66 -0.18
CA SER A 84 19.07 1.63 0.83
C SER A 84 19.38 0.99 2.20
N ALA A 85 19.04 -0.28 2.37
CA ALA A 85 19.29 -1.08 3.56
C ALA A 85 20.49 -2.01 3.33
#